data_AF-Q8KRY0-F1
#
_entry.id   AF-Q8KRY0-F1
#
_cell.length_a   1.000
_cell.length_b   1.000
_cell.length_c   1.000
_cell.angle_alpha   90.00
_cell.angle_beta   90.00
_cell.angle_gamma   90.00
#
_symmetry.space_group_name_H-M   'P 1'
#
loop_
_entity.id
_entity.type
_entity.pdbx_description
1 polymer ?
#
loop_
_entity_poly.entity_id
_entity_poly.type
_entity_poly.pdbx_seq_one_letter_code
_entity_poly.pdbx_strand_id
1 'polypeptide(L)'
;AVLRAAGDAPVVLLGHSGGALLAHELAFRLERAHGTAPAGIVLVDPYPPGHQEPIEVWSRQLGEGLFAGELEPMSDARLLAMGRYARFLAGPRPGRSSAPVLLVRASERLGDWPEERGDWRAHWDLPHSVADVPGDHFTMMRDHAPAVAVAVLAWLDGIERDTAAGRRTAQGADQ
;
A
#
# COMPACT_ATOMS: atom_id res chain seq x y z
N ALA A 1 16.74 10.06 -0.34
CA ALA A 1 17.18 9.12 0.71
C ALA A 1 17.08 7.69 0.20
N VAL A 2 15.88 7.22 -0.20
CA VAL A 2 15.64 5.89 -0.78
C VAL A 2 16.64 5.53 -1.90
N LEU A 3 16.73 6.33 -2.97
CA LEU A 3 17.65 6.05 -4.09
C LEU A 3 19.13 5.98 -3.66
N ARG A 4 19.55 6.84 -2.72
CA ARG A 4 20.92 6.82 -2.22
C ARG A 4 21.22 5.56 -1.40
N ALA A 5 20.24 5.08 -0.63
CA ALA A 5 20.40 3.89 0.20
C ALA A 5 20.34 2.60 -0.64
N ALA A 6 19.50 2.59 -1.68
CA ALA A 6 19.36 1.44 -2.58
C ALA A 6 20.51 1.31 -3.60
N GLY A 7 21.18 2.42 -3.93
CA GLY A 7 22.17 2.43 -5.02
C GLY A 7 21.50 2.03 -6.33
N ASP A 8 22.07 1.03 -7.01
CA ASP A 8 21.56 0.52 -8.28
C ASP A 8 20.53 -0.61 -8.11
N ALA A 9 20.23 -1.03 -6.88
CA ALA A 9 19.28 -2.10 -6.63
C ALA A 9 17.84 -1.66 -6.97
N PRO A 10 17.04 -2.52 -7.66
CA PRO A 10 15.63 -2.26 -7.86
C PRO A 10 14.91 -2.09 -6.51
N VAL A 11 14.04 -1.09 -6.42
CA VAL A 11 13.30 -0.78 -5.19
C VAL A 11 11.83 -1.13 -5.36
N VAL A 12 11.28 -1.86 -4.39
CA VAL A 12 9.83 -2.03 -4.22
C VAL A 12 9.40 -1.26 -2.98
N LEU A 13 8.36 -0.43 -3.12
CA LEU A 13 7.82 0.34 -2.01
C LEU A 13 6.64 -0.39 -1.41
N LEU A 14 6.63 -0.57 -0.09
CA LEU A 14 5.53 -1.18 0.64
C LEU A 14 5.00 -0.18 1.68
N GLY A 15 3.69 -0.07 1.77
CA GLY A 15 3.03 0.70 2.82
C GLY A 15 1.73 0.05 3.27
N HIS A 16 1.37 0.26 4.54
CA HIS A 16 0.11 -0.19 5.14
C HIS A 16 -0.80 1.00 5.43
N SER A 17 -2.11 0.86 5.18
CA SER A 17 -3.12 1.88 5.45
C SER A 17 -2.77 3.24 4.82
N GLY A 18 -2.73 4.33 5.59
CA GLY A 18 -2.26 5.64 5.11
C GLY A 18 -0.82 5.63 4.54
N GLY A 19 0.02 4.72 5.04
CA GLY A 19 1.35 4.45 4.50
C GLY A 19 1.33 3.87 3.09
N ALA A 20 0.30 3.10 2.72
CA ALA A 20 0.12 2.61 1.36
C ALA A 20 -0.11 3.77 0.37
N LEU A 21 -0.94 4.74 0.76
CA LEU A 21 -1.15 5.95 -0.03
C LEU A 21 0.16 6.73 -0.20
N LEU A 22 0.94 6.87 0.89
CA LEU A 22 2.27 7.50 0.83
C LEU A 22 3.26 6.74 -0.06
N ALA A 23 3.23 5.40 -0.06
CA ALA A 23 4.08 4.56 -0.89
C ALA A 23 3.81 4.83 -2.38
N HIS A 24 2.54 4.92 -2.78
CA HIS A 24 2.18 5.30 -4.14
C HIS A 24 2.63 6.73 -4.50
N GLU A 25 2.38 7.70 -3.62
CA GLU A 25 2.80 9.09 -3.88
C GLU A 25 4.33 9.22 -3.98
N LEU A 26 5.07 8.46 -3.18
CA LEU A 26 6.51 8.39 -3.27
C LEU A 26 6.95 7.75 -4.58
N ALA A 27 6.31 6.66 -5.03
CA ALA A 27 6.58 6.03 -6.32
C ALA A 27 6.43 7.02 -7.48
N PHE A 28 5.31 7.74 -7.51
CA PHE A 28 5.06 8.76 -8.51
C PHE A 28 6.11 9.88 -8.49
N ARG A 29 6.51 10.34 -7.30
CA ARG A 29 7.55 11.37 -7.16
C ARG A 29 8.93 10.88 -7.61
N LEU A 30 9.30 9.64 -7.29
CA LEU A 30 10.56 9.04 -7.76
C LEU A 30 10.61 9.00 -9.29
N GLU A 31 9.53 8.56 -9.92
CA GLU A 31 9.43 8.50 -11.37
C GLU A 31 9.48 9.90 -12.00
N ARG A 32 8.66 10.84 -11.51
CA ARG A 32 8.51 12.17 -12.11
C ARG A 32 9.69 13.10 -11.86
N ALA A 33 10.20 13.15 -10.64
CA ALA A 33 11.22 14.11 -10.25
C ALA A 33 12.64 13.57 -10.37
N HIS A 34 12.81 12.24 -10.36
CA HIS A 34 14.12 11.59 -10.39
C HIS A 34 14.32 10.67 -11.60
N GLY A 35 13.31 10.46 -12.44
CA GLY A 35 13.42 9.62 -13.64
C GLY A 35 13.59 8.13 -13.32
N THR A 36 13.24 7.71 -12.10
CA THR A 36 13.40 6.32 -11.65
C THR A 36 12.09 5.80 -11.10
N ALA A 37 11.39 4.98 -11.86
CA ALA A 37 10.22 4.25 -11.36
C ALA A 37 10.68 3.13 -10.42
N PRO A 38 10.00 2.90 -9.29
CA PRO A 38 10.18 1.67 -8.50
C PRO A 38 9.88 0.44 -9.36
N ALA A 39 10.48 -0.69 -9.00
CA ALA A 39 10.18 -1.99 -9.60
C ALA A 39 8.76 -2.47 -9.27
N GLY A 40 8.15 -1.92 -8.22
CA GLY A 40 6.81 -2.29 -7.79
C GLY A 40 6.32 -1.48 -6.58
N ILE A 41 5.01 -1.55 -6.33
CA ILE A 41 4.35 -0.94 -5.19
C ILE A 41 3.43 -1.99 -4.53
N VAL A 42 3.62 -2.22 -3.23
CA VAL A 42 2.75 -3.06 -2.42
C VAL A 42 1.89 -2.16 -1.52
N LEU A 43 0.59 -2.21 -1.75
CA LEU A 43 -0.41 -1.46 -1.00
C LEU A 43 -1.14 -2.42 -0.07
N VAL A 44 -0.80 -2.37 1.21
CA VAL A 44 -1.43 -3.21 2.23
C VAL A 44 -2.61 -2.45 2.83
N ASP A 45 -3.81 -2.92 2.55
CA ASP A 45 -5.09 -2.41 3.06
C ASP A 45 -5.33 -0.88 2.86
N PRO A 46 -5.16 -0.34 1.62
CA PRO A 46 -5.42 1.07 1.33
C PRO A 46 -6.91 1.41 1.27
N TYR A 47 -7.26 2.60 1.78
CA TYR A 47 -8.59 3.22 1.63
C TYR A 47 -8.45 4.58 0.95
N PRO A 48 -8.48 4.61 -0.41
CA PRO A 48 -8.22 5.81 -1.19
C PRO A 48 -9.36 6.85 -1.05
N PRO A 49 -9.11 8.14 -1.35
CA PRO A 49 -10.19 9.12 -1.47
C PRO A 49 -11.27 8.61 -2.42
N GLY A 50 -12.53 8.66 -2.00
CA GLY A 50 -13.67 8.08 -2.73
C GLY A 50 -14.05 6.65 -2.32
N HIS A 51 -13.25 5.97 -1.49
CA HIS A 51 -13.56 4.67 -0.85
C HIS A 51 -13.19 4.71 0.65
N GLN A 52 -13.57 5.78 1.36
CA GLN A 52 -13.21 5.95 2.79
C GLN A 52 -14.34 5.62 3.76
N GLU A 53 -15.52 5.23 3.27
CA GLU A 53 -16.67 4.93 4.12
C GLU A 53 -16.35 3.88 5.21
N PRO A 54 -15.61 2.78 4.94
CA PRO A 54 -15.19 1.85 6.00
C PRO A 54 -14.34 2.51 7.09
N ILE A 55 -13.42 3.41 6.71
CA ILE A 55 -12.59 4.17 7.65
C ILE A 55 -13.42 5.12 8.50
N GLU A 56 -14.43 5.76 7.91
CA GLU A 56 -15.33 6.67 8.62
C GLU A 56 -16.21 5.90 9.63
N VAL A 57 -16.80 4.79 9.21
CA VAL A 57 -17.64 3.92 10.04
C VAL A 57 -16.84 3.31 11.20
N TRP A 58 -15.60 2.88 10.95
CA TRP A 58 -14.73 2.29 11.97
C TRP A 58 -13.79 3.30 12.64
N SER A 59 -14.03 4.60 12.50
CA SER A 59 -13.15 5.65 13.03
C SER A 59 -12.89 5.53 14.54
N ARG A 60 -13.90 5.12 15.33
CA ARG A 60 -13.74 4.83 16.76
C ARG A 60 -12.80 3.64 17.00
N GLN A 61 -13.02 2.51 16.31
CA GLN A 61 -12.20 1.30 16.42
C GLN A 61 -10.77 1.56 15.97
N LEU A 62 -10.56 2.34 14.91
CA LEU A 62 -9.24 2.76 14.45
C LEU A 62 -8.53 3.62 15.49
N GLY A 63 -9.25 4.55 16.12
CA GLY A 63 -8.72 5.34 17.23
C GLY A 63 -8.32 4.46 18.42
N GLU A 64 -9.20 3.56 18.86
CA GLU A 64 -8.93 2.62 19.95
C GLU A 64 -7.73 1.71 19.65
N GLY A 65 -7.66 1.16 18.43
CA GLY A 65 -6.55 0.31 17.99
C GLY A 65 -5.21 1.04 17.96
N LEU A 66 -5.19 2.31 17.57
CA LEU A 66 -3.99 3.15 17.59
C LEU A 66 -3.44 3.32 19.01
N PHE A 67 -4.31 3.58 20.00
CA PHE A 67 -3.90 3.69 21.40
C PHE A 67 -3.55 2.35 22.05
N ALA A 68 -4.24 1.27 21.67
CA ALA A 68 -3.96 -0.07 22.18
C ALA A 68 -2.59 -0.61 21.74
N GLY A 69 -2.07 -0.13 20.60
CA GLY A 69 -0.75 -0.48 20.07
C GLY A 69 0.39 0.43 20.53
N GLU A 70 0.14 1.42 21.40
CA GLU A 70 1.18 2.34 21.85
C GLU A 70 2.24 1.64 22.71
N LEU A 71 3.49 1.65 22.25
CA LEU A 71 4.65 1.32 23.07
C LEU A 71 5.03 2.48 24.01
N GLU A 72 4.72 3.70 23.58
CA GLU A 72 4.89 4.95 24.33
C GLU A 72 3.74 5.90 23.97
N PRO A 73 3.33 6.81 24.88
CA PRO A 73 2.25 7.74 24.62
C PRO A 73 2.49 8.59 23.37
N MET A 74 1.47 8.75 22.53
CA MET A 74 1.55 9.68 21.40
C MET A 74 1.76 11.12 21.88
N SER A 75 2.97 11.65 21.64
CA SER A 75 3.26 13.07 21.85
C SER A 75 2.40 13.97 20.94
N ASP A 76 2.13 15.20 21.39
CA ASP A 76 1.46 16.24 20.61
C ASP A 76 2.09 16.45 19.22
N ALA A 77 3.42 16.38 19.13
CA ALA A 77 4.13 16.49 17.86
C ALA A 77 3.72 15.38 16.87
N ARG A 78 3.55 14.15 17.34
CA ARG A 78 3.11 13.01 16.52
C ARG A 78 1.64 13.15 16.13
N LEU A 79 0.77 13.59 17.05
CA LEU A 79 -0.64 13.84 16.77
C LEU A 79 -0.82 14.95 15.72
N LEU A 80 -0.10 16.06 15.85
CA LEU A 80 -0.10 17.15 14.86
C LEU A 80 0.44 16.70 13.51
N ALA A 81 1.51 15.90 13.49
CA ALA A 81 2.04 15.32 12.27
C ALA A 81 1.00 14.41 11.59
N MET A 82 0.35 13.53 12.34
CA MET A 82 -0.72 12.66 11.84
C MET A 82 -1.85 13.48 11.18
N GLY A 83 -2.36 14.51 11.87
CA GLY A 83 -3.38 15.40 11.31
C GLY A 83 -2.92 16.13 10.04
N ARG A 84 -1.65 16.53 9.97
CA ARG A 84 -1.06 17.16 8.77
C ARG A 84 -0.99 16.19 7.60
N TYR A 85 -0.52 14.96 7.82
CA TYR A 85 -0.44 13.95 6.78
C TYR A 85 -1.82 13.48 6.32
N ALA A 86 -2.79 13.33 7.22
CA ALA A 86 -4.17 13.03 6.87
C ALA A 86 -4.74 14.09 5.90
N ARG A 87 -4.47 15.38 6.17
CA ARG A 87 -4.87 16.48 5.25
C ARG A 87 -4.22 16.35 3.88
N PHE A 88 -2.94 15.99 3.82
CA PHE A 88 -2.24 15.81 2.53
C PHE A 88 -2.81 14.63 1.74
N LEU A 89 -3.12 13.52 2.41
CA LEU A 89 -3.64 12.31 1.76
C LEU A 89 -5.11 12.42 1.32
N ALA A 90 -5.89 13.30 1.96
CA ALA A 90 -7.25 13.63 1.54
C ALA A 90 -7.30 14.56 0.32
N GLY A 91 -6.17 15.19 -0.04
CA GLY A 91 -6.09 16.12 -1.16
C GLY A 91 -6.08 15.45 -2.54
N PRO A 92 -6.23 16.23 -3.63
CA PRO A 92 -6.12 15.71 -4.99
C PRO A 92 -4.76 15.06 -5.23
N ARG A 93 -4.75 13.87 -5.86
CA ARG A 93 -3.49 13.20 -6.17
C ARG A 93 -2.87 13.75 -7.46
N PRO A 94 -1.54 13.97 -7.47
CA PRO A 94 -0.84 14.63 -8.57
C PRO A 94 -0.67 13.75 -9.81
N GLY A 95 -0.86 12.43 -9.72
CA GLY A 95 -0.82 11.53 -10.86
C GLY A 95 -0.69 10.06 -10.46
N ARG A 96 -0.38 9.21 -11.45
CA ARG A 96 -0.19 7.76 -11.30
C ARG A 96 1.25 7.35 -11.59
N SER A 97 1.81 6.44 -10.81
CA SER A 97 3.07 5.77 -11.17
C SER A 97 2.83 4.70 -12.24
N SER A 98 3.85 4.43 -13.05
CA SER A 98 3.85 3.31 -14.01
C SER A 98 4.23 1.96 -13.39
N ALA A 99 4.71 1.94 -12.15
CA ALA A 99 5.12 0.72 -11.47
C ALA A 99 3.94 -0.25 -11.27
N PRO A 100 4.15 -1.57 -11.38
CA PRO A 100 3.12 -2.56 -11.11
C PRO A 100 2.72 -2.54 -9.63
N VAL A 101 1.44 -2.81 -9.37
CA VAL A 101 0.85 -2.72 -8.03
C VAL A 101 0.35 -4.08 -7.54
N LEU A 102 0.68 -4.43 -6.30
CA LEU A 102 0.01 -5.48 -5.53
C LEU A 102 -0.87 -4.83 -4.46
N LEU A 103 -2.17 -5.10 -4.51
CA LEU A 103 -3.13 -4.80 -3.46
C LEU A 103 -3.24 -6.01 -2.53
N VAL A 104 -2.85 -5.85 -1.27
CA VAL A 104 -3.03 -6.86 -0.22
C VAL A 104 -4.20 -6.43 0.65
N ARG A 105 -5.26 -7.23 0.73
CA ARG A 105 -6.49 -6.88 1.48
C ARG A 105 -6.67 -7.77 2.70
N ALA A 106 -7.17 -7.17 3.78
CA ALA A 106 -7.67 -7.92 4.92
C ALA A 106 -8.89 -8.77 4.53
N SER A 107 -9.02 -9.97 5.11
CA SER A 107 -10.16 -10.87 4.86
C SER A 107 -11.25 -10.75 5.90
N GLU A 108 -10.95 -10.13 7.04
CA GLU A 108 -11.88 -9.95 8.16
C GLU A 108 -12.20 -8.47 8.39
N ARG A 109 -13.43 -8.18 8.80
CA ARG A 109 -13.87 -6.81 9.08
C ARG A 109 -13.27 -6.34 10.40
N LEU A 110 -12.87 -5.07 10.47
CA LEU A 110 -12.41 -4.45 11.72
C LEU A 110 -13.55 -4.28 12.74
N GLY A 111 -14.78 -4.14 12.28
CA GLY A 111 -15.97 -4.05 13.12
C GLY A 111 -17.25 -4.29 12.32
N ASP A 112 -18.38 -4.00 12.93
CA ASP A 112 -19.68 -4.16 12.28
C ASP A 112 -19.74 -3.36 10.97
N TRP A 113 -20.30 -3.99 9.94
CA TRP A 113 -20.50 -3.42 8.62
C TRP A 113 -21.81 -3.92 8.03
N PRO A 114 -22.82 -3.04 7.85
CA PRO A 114 -24.09 -3.39 7.21
C PRO A 114 -23.88 -3.83 5.76
N GLU A 115 -24.48 -4.95 5.36
CA GLU A 115 -24.30 -5.53 4.02
C GLU A 115 -24.80 -4.59 2.90
N GLU A 116 -25.78 -3.74 3.22
CA GLU A 116 -26.40 -2.79 2.29
C GLU A 116 -25.44 -1.68 1.85
N ARG A 117 -24.34 -1.47 2.58
CA ARG A 117 -23.27 -0.52 2.23
C ARG A 117 -22.27 -1.08 1.23
N GLY A 118 -22.40 -2.35 0.84
CA GLY A 118 -21.55 -2.98 -0.16
C GLY A 118 -20.25 -3.53 0.41
N ASP A 119 -19.19 -3.57 -0.42
CA ASP A 119 -17.91 -4.16 -0.04
C ASP A 119 -17.11 -3.20 0.85
N TRP A 120 -16.67 -3.71 2.01
CA TRP A 120 -15.89 -2.95 2.99
C TRP A 120 -14.39 -3.03 2.75
N ARG A 121 -13.95 -3.97 1.89
CA ARG A 121 -12.53 -4.28 1.70
C ARG A 121 -11.78 -3.08 1.12
N ALA A 122 -10.47 -3.05 1.40
CA ALA A 122 -9.56 -2.11 0.80
C ALA A 122 -9.61 -2.14 -0.74
N HIS A 123 -9.36 -0.98 -1.36
CA HIS A 123 -9.59 -0.75 -2.78
C HIS A 123 -8.45 0.02 -3.46
N TRP A 124 -8.27 -0.23 -4.76
CA TRP A 124 -7.38 0.55 -5.61
C TRP A 124 -7.89 0.63 -7.05
N ASP A 125 -7.94 1.84 -7.63
CA ASP A 125 -8.59 2.07 -8.94
C ASP A 125 -7.72 1.66 -10.14
N LEU A 126 -6.40 1.73 -10.01
CA LEU A 126 -5.48 1.47 -11.13
C LEU A 126 -5.21 -0.03 -11.27
N PRO A 127 -4.78 -0.52 -12.45
CA PRO A 127 -4.47 -1.93 -12.65
C PRO A 127 -3.53 -2.46 -11.58
N HIS A 128 -3.92 -3.58 -10.96
CA HIS A 128 -3.21 -4.19 -9.85
C HIS A 128 -3.46 -5.71 -9.80
N SER A 129 -2.55 -6.43 -9.17
CA SER A 129 -2.80 -7.79 -8.68
C SER A 129 -3.42 -7.72 -7.28
N VAL A 130 -4.26 -8.68 -6.91
CA VAL A 130 -4.90 -8.74 -5.59
C VAL A 130 -4.44 -9.99 -4.84
N ALA A 131 -4.18 -9.84 -3.54
CA ALA A 131 -4.02 -10.95 -2.61
C ALA A 131 -4.84 -10.68 -1.34
N ASP A 132 -5.66 -11.65 -0.93
CA ASP A 132 -6.42 -11.59 0.32
C ASP A 132 -5.66 -12.37 1.39
N VAL A 133 -5.50 -11.79 2.59
CA VAL A 133 -4.79 -12.41 3.71
C VAL A 133 -5.67 -12.48 4.96
N PRO A 134 -5.43 -13.44 5.88
CA PRO A 134 -6.16 -13.52 7.15
C PRO A 134 -5.98 -12.27 8.02
N GLY A 135 -6.96 -12.03 8.90
CA GLY A 135 -7.01 -10.86 9.77
C GLY A 135 -7.77 -9.68 9.20
N ASP A 136 -7.97 -8.71 10.09
CA ASP A 136 -8.52 -7.37 9.87
C ASP A 136 -7.42 -6.33 9.57
N HIS A 137 -7.83 -5.06 9.47
CA HIS A 137 -6.97 -3.92 9.18
C HIS A 137 -5.67 -3.86 10.01
N PHE A 138 -5.71 -4.30 11.28
CA PHE A 138 -4.55 -4.30 12.18
C PHE A 138 -3.87 -5.68 12.27
N THR A 139 -4.67 -6.71 12.51
CA THR A 139 -4.21 -8.08 12.77
C THR A 139 -3.55 -8.71 11.55
N MET A 140 -3.91 -8.30 10.32
CA MET A 140 -3.23 -8.77 9.12
C MET A 140 -1.71 -8.50 9.15
N MET A 141 -1.29 -7.38 9.75
CA MET A 141 0.11 -7.00 9.91
C MET A 141 0.68 -7.40 11.26
N ARG A 142 -0.14 -7.43 12.32
CA ARG A 142 0.32 -7.76 13.67
C ARG A 142 0.50 -9.26 13.88
N ASP A 143 -0.50 -10.03 13.47
CA ASP A 143 -0.65 -11.45 13.79
C ASP A 143 -0.44 -12.33 12.54
N HIS A 144 -0.69 -11.78 11.34
CA HIS A 144 -0.60 -12.49 10.06
C HIS A 144 0.45 -11.93 9.09
N ALA A 145 1.45 -11.21 9.59
CA ALA A 145 2.56 -10.70 8.77
C ALA A 145 3.21 -11.76 7.86
N PRO A 146 3.39 -13.04 8.28
CA PRO A 146 3.89 -14.09 7.40
C PRO A 146 3.03 -14.31 6.14
N ALA A 147 1.70 -14.20 6.25
CA ALA A 147 0.82 -14.35 5.10
C ALA A 147 0.99 -13.19 4.10
N VAL A 148 1.13 -11.95 4.61
CA VAL A 148 1.47 -10.78 3.79
C VAL A 148 2.81 -10.98 3.08
N ALA A 149 3.83 -11.45 3.80
CA ALA A 149 5.15 -11.70 3.22
C ALA A 149 5.11 -12.77 2.11
N VAL A 150 4.38 -13.86 2.31
CA VAL A 150 4.19 -14.91 1.28
C VAL A 150 3.53 -14.33 0.02
N ALA A 151 2.47 -13.53 0.18
CA ALA A 151 1.80 -12.89 -0.95
C ALA A 151 2.73 -11.95 -1.72
N VAL A 152 3.53 -11.15 -1.00
CA VAL A 152 4.51 -10.24 -1.59
C VAL A 152 5.60 -11.01 -2.34
N LEU A 153 6.21 -12.02 -1.72
CA LEU A 153 7.28 -12.80 -2.34
C LEU A 153 6.80 -13.52 -3.61
N ALA A 154 5.62 -14.15 -3.56
CA ALA A 154 5.04 -14.82 -4.72
C ALA A 154 4.78 -13.84 -5.89
N TRP A 155 4.34 -12.61 -5.56
CA TRP A 155 4.14 -11.56 -6.55
C TRP A 155 5.45 -11.03 -7.13
N LEU A 156 6.47 -10.82 -6.30
CA LEU A 156 7.82 -10.41 -6.73
C LEU A 156 8.41 -11.42 -7.71
N ASP A 157 8.35 -12.71 -7.37
CA ASP A 157 8.78 -13.79 -8.25
C ASP A 157 8.03 -13.76 -9.60
N GLY A 158 6.75 -13.35 -9.59
CA GLY A 158 5.93 -13.16 -10.78
C GLY A 158 6.43 -12.03 -11.68
N ILE A 159 6.57 -10.82 -11.13
CA ILE A 159 6.98 -9.65 -11.92
C ILE A 159 8.43 -9.76 -12.43
N GLU A 160 9.31 -10.45 -11.69
CA GLU A 160 10.68 -10.71 -12.12
C GLU A 160 10.72 -11.66 -13.33
N ARG A 161 9.89 -12.71 -13.33
CA ARG A 161 9.76 -13.63 -14.48
C ARG A 161 9.24 -12.91 -15.72
N ASP A 162 8.22 -12.06 -15.57
CA ASP A 162 7.65 -11.31 -16.69
C ASP A 162 8.65 -10.32 -17.28
N THR A 163 9.40 -9.63 -16.42
CA THR A 163 10.47 -8.73 -16.85
C THR A 163 11.59 -9.48 -17.58
N ALA A 164 11.99 -10.65 -17.08
CA ALA A 164 12.99 -11.50 -17.74
C ALA A 164 12.50 -12.05 -19.08
N ALA A 165 11.21 -12.41 -19.20
CA ALA A 165 10.61 -12.85 -20.44
C ALA A 165 10.55 -11.73 -21.50
N GLY A 166 10.12 -10.52 -21.10
CA GLY A 166 10.08 -9.35 -21.99
C GLY A 166 11.45 -8.92 -22.52
N ARG A 167 12.52 -9.10 -21.73
CA ARG A 167 13.90 -8.86 -22.20
C ARG A 167 14.35 -9.87 -23.26
N ARG A 168 13.97 -11.15 -23.11
CA ARG A 168 14.33 -12.20 -24.09
C ARG A 168 13.60 -12.01 -25.43
N THR A 169 12.33 -11.61 -25.40
CA THR A 169 11.58 -11.35 -26.63
C THR A 169 12.10 -10.13 -27.39
N ALA A 170 12.51 -9.07 -26.69
CA ALA A 170 13.13 -7.89 -27.31
C ALA A 170 14.49 -8.23 -27.98
N GLN A 171 15.31 -9.10 -27.37
CA GLN A 171 16.60 -9.53 -27.94
C GLN A 171 16.49 -10.51 -29.12
N GLY A 172 15.36 -11.21 -29.26
CA GLY A 172 15.10 -12.13 -30.37
C GLY A 172 14.47 -11.47 -31.60
N ALA A 173 13.97 -10.24 -31.48
CA ALA A 173 13.36 -9.49 -32.59
C ALA A 173 14.37 -8.61 -33.37
N ASP A 174 15.60 -8.45 -32.83
CA ASP A 174 16.71 -7.70 -33.44
C ASP A 174 17.72 -8.62 -34.19
N GLN A 175 17.35 -9.87 -34.48
CA GLN A 175 18.12 -10.82 -35.29
C GLN A 175 17.33 -11.25 -36.53
#